data_AF-A0A6N2NCK1-F1
#
_entry.id   AF-A0A6N2NCK1-F1
#
_cell.length_a   1.000
_cell.length_b   1.000
_cell.length_c   1.000
_cell.angle_alpha   90.00
_cell.angle_beta   90.00
_cell.angle_gamma   90.00
#
_symmetry.space_group_name_H-M   'P 1'
#
loop_
_entity.id
_entity.type
_entity.pdbx_description
1 polymer ?
#
loop_
_entity_poly.entity_id
_entity_poly.type
_entity_poly.pdbx_seq_one_letter_code
_entity_poly.pdbx_strand_id
1 'polypeptide(L)'
;MAGDGSKKSKVSTAPPRKINVQKFAETRASELESLHSIVSNRLNNNFRSQRNKRRRTTAYDNQAAKKRHRKRRNLGLPGKANDDLASGSENKEPRKVPRRVRRRIELKKNTEFGFATSGDGTRRLRTHVWHAKRFTMTKLWGFHLPLGVHGRGRGSRALLKWYRDGAVVHDASYHTAVQLEGPEAGIHFSV
;
A
#
# COMPACT_ATOMS: atom_id res chain seq x y z
N MET A 1 -32.73 -55.85 21.72
CA MET A 1 -31.59 -54.97 22.05
C MET A 1 -30.61 -55.00 20.90
N ALA A 2 -30.62 -53.98 20.02
CA ALA A 2 -29.57 -53.78 19.03
C ALA A 2 -29.31 -52.27 18.98
N GLY A 3 -28.20 -51.86 19.58
CA GLY A 3 -27.81 -50.46 19.72
C GLY A 3 -27.40 -49.88 18.37
N ASP A 4 -28.08 -48.81 17.98
CA ASP A 4 -27.79 -48.10 16.75
C ASP A 4 -26.50 -47.26 16.93
N GLY A 5 -25.43 -47.72 16.28
CA GLY A 5 -24.11 -47.15 16.40
C GLY A 5 -24.01 -45.80 15.70
N SER A 6 -24.16 -44.72 16.48
CA SER A 6 -23.88 -43.35 16.05
C SER A 6 -22.44 -43.22 15.52
N LYS A 7 -22.27 -43.22 14.19
CA LYS A 7 -21.00 -42.91 13.54
C LYS A 7 -20.69 -41.42 13.76
N LYS A 8 -19.90 -41.11 14.79
CA LYS A 8 -19.33 -39.78 15.01
C LYS A 8 -18.59 -39.33 13.75
N SER A 9 -19.05 -38.24 13.14
CA SER A 9 -18.39 -37.64 11.98
C SER A 9 -17.00 -37.15 12.37
N LYS A 10 -15.97 -37.72 11.73
CA LYS A 10 -14.60 -37.20 11.84
C LYS A 10 -14.59 -35.79 11.25
N VAL A 11 -14.46 -34.78 12.11
CA VAL A 11 -14.28 -33.38 11.70
C VAL A 11 -12.95 -33.31 10.96
N SER A 12 -12.96 -33.10 9.64
CA SER A 12 -11.73 -32.90 8.89
C SER A 12 -11.08 -31.58 9.32
N THR A 13 -9.81 -31.61 9.71
CA THR A 13 -9.02 -30.42 10.13
C THR A 13 -8.83 -29.40 9.01
N ALA A 14 -9.12 -29.78 7.75
CA ALA A 14 -9.08 -28.88 6.61
C ALA A 14 -10.40 -28.12 6.45
N PRO A 15 -10.38 -26.80 6.18
CA PRO A 15 -11.58 -26.02 5.96
C PRO A 15 -12.38 -26.56 4.75
N PRO A 16 -13.72 -26.52 4.80
CA PRO A 16 -14.57 -27.07 3.76
C PRO A 16 -14.37 -26.30 2.44
N ARG A 17 -14.19 -27.04 1.34
CA ARG A 17 -14.00 -26.47 -0.02
C ARG A 17 -15.23 -25.75 -0.56
N LYS A 18 -16.42 -26.13 -0.08
CA LYS A 18 -17.72 -25.57 -0.47
C LYS A 18 -18.58 -25.42 0.78
N ILE A 19 -19.38 -24.35 0.81
CA ILE A 19 -20.35 -24.08 1.87
C ILE A 19 -21.75 -24.16 1.28
N ASN A 20 -22.65 -24.90 1.95
CA ASN A 20 -24.07 -24.83 1.63
C ASN A 20 -24.64 -23.58 2.32
N VAL A 21 -24.89 -22.55 1.53
CA VAL A 21 -25.32 -21.23 2.01
C VAL A 21 -26.67 -21.30 2.73
N GLN A 22 -27.60 -22.12 2.21
CA GLN A 22 -28.95 -22.22 2.77
C GLN A 22 -28.93 -22.84 4.18
N LYS A 23 -28.32 -24.03 4.32
CA LYS A 23 -28.18 -24.68 5.63
C LYS A 23 -27.47 -23.80 6.64
N PHE A 24 -26.42 -23.09 6.20
CA PHE A 24 -25.67 -22.19 7.06
C PHE A 24 -26.51 -20.98 7.52
N ALA A 25 -27.33 -20.41 6.63
CA ALA A 25 -28.21 -19.29 6.97
C ALA A 25 -29.36 -19.71 7.89
N GLU A 26 -30.02 -20.83 7.62
CA GLU A 26 -31.17 -21.34 8.41
C GLU A 26 -30.77 -21.61 9.86
N THR A 27 -29.63 -22.28 10.08
CA THR A 27 -29.13 -22.56 11.44
C THR A 27 -28.84 -21.31 12.27
N ARG A 28 -28.69 -20.13 11.63
CA ARG A 28 -28.37 -18.84 12.28
C ARG A 28 -29.44 -17.77 12.05
N ALA A 29 -30.63 -18.15 11.58
CA ALA A 29 -31.66 -17.19 11.18
C ALA A 29 -32.07 -16.27 12.33
N SER A 30 -32.36 -16.83 13.50
CA SER A 30 -32.77 -16.08 14.70
C SER A 30 -31.69 -15.10 15.20
N GLU A 31 -30.42 -15.50 15.13
CA GLU A 31 -29.29 -14.64 15.47
C GLU A 31 -29.18 -13.44 14.51
N LEU A 32 -29.34 -13.69 13.19
CA LEU A 32 -29.28 -12.67 12.17
C LEU A 32 -30.46 -11.69 12.24
N GLU A 33 -31.66 -12.18 12.56
CA GLU A 33 -32.85 -11.35 12.77
C GLU A 33 -32.70 -10.44 13.99
N SER A 34 -32.20 -10.98 15.10
CA SER A 34 -31.90 -10.21 16.31
C SER A 34 -30.85 -9.13 16.03
N LEU A 35 -29.75 -9.48 15.38
CA LEU A 35 -28.72 -8.53 14.98
C LEU A 35 -29.26 -7.47 14.02
N HIS A 36 -30.06 -7.87 13.04
CA HIS A 36 -30.66 -6.95 12.07
C HIS A 36 -31.56 -5.95 12.78
N SER A 37 -32.45 -6.40 13.67
CA SER A 37 -33.35 -5.53 14.46
C SER A 37 -32.58 -4.47 15.26
N ILE A 38 -31.49 -4.88 15.91
CA ILE A 38 -30.65 -3.95 16.69
C ILE A 38 -29.98 -2.92 15.77
N VAL A 39 -29.42 -3.35 14.64
CA VAL A 39 -28.67 -2.47 13.73
C VAL A 39 -29.62 -1.57 12.93
N SER A 40 -30.75 -2.09 12.47
CA SER A 40 -31.76 -1.34 11.70
C SER A 40 -32.31 -0.18 12.52
N ASN A 41 -32.62 -0.41 13.79
CA ASN A 41 -33.10 0.61 14.72
C ASN A 41 -32.05 1.70 14.96
N ARG A 42 -30.77 1.34 15.06
CA ARG A 42 -29.67 2.33 15.23
C ARG A 42 -29.39 3.14 13.95
N LEU A 43 -29.53 2.51 12.79
CA LEU A 43 -29.20 3.12 11.49
C LEU A 43 -30.42 3.69 10.75
N ASN A 44 -31.63 3.62 11.33
CA ASN A 44 -32.89 3.96 10.68
C ASN A 44 -33.01 3.29 9.30
N ASN A 45 -32.72 1.99 9.24
CA ASN A 45 -32.67 1.19 7.99
C ASN A 45 -31.72 1.71 6.89
N ASN A 46 -30.78 2.60 7.20
CA ASN A 46 -29.84 3.15 6.22
C ASN A 46 -28.53 2.34 6.14
N PHE A 47 -28.52 1.34 5.26
CA PHE A 47 -27.36 0.47 5.02
C PHE A 47 -26.49 0.91 3.83
N ARG A 48 -26.65 2.15 3.35
CA ARG A 48 -25.94 2.63 2.15
C ARG A 48 -24.44 2.78 2.40
N SER A 49 -23.64 2.13 1.55
CA SER A 49 -22.19 2.32 1.56
C SER A 49 -21.80 3.70 1.00
N GLN A 50 -21.01 4.45 1.78
CA GLN A 50 -20.51 5.74 1.34
C GLN A 50 -19.55 5.61 0.15
N ARG A 51 -19.70 6.48 -0.87
CA ARG A 51 -18.96 6.41 -2.13
C ARG A 51 -17.43 6.49 -1.95
N ASN A 52 -16.94 7.28 -0.99
CA ASN A 52 -15.51 7.38 -0.64
C ASN A 52 -14.90 6.11 -0.05
N LYS A 53 -15.72 5.25 0.56
CA LYS A 53 -15.27 3.98 1.15
C LYS A 53 -15.21 2.85 0.12
N ARG A 54 -15.79 3.04 -1.07
CA ARG A 54 -15.77 2.05 -2.16
C ARG A 54 -14.33 1.81 -2.65
N ARG A 55 -14.03 0.56 -3.00
CA ARG A 55 -12.76 0.10 -3.56
C ARG A 55 -13.05 -0.77 -4.78
N ARG A 56 -12.10 -0.83 -5.73
CA ARG A 56 -12.19 -1.77 -6.87
C ARG A 56 -11.70 -3.13 -6.41
N THR A 57 -12.35 -4.19 -6.89
CA THR A 57 -11.90 -5.57 -6.67
C THR A 57 -10.59 -5.82 -7.42
N THR A 58 -9.77 -6.73 -6.88
CA THR A 58 -8.52 -7.17 -7.52
C THR A 58 -8.71 -8.56 -8.09
N ALA A 59 -7.92 -8.92 -9.11
CA ALA A 59 -7.97 -10.26 -9.71
C ALA A 59 -7.63 -11.35 -8.68
N TYR A 60 -8.33 -12.47 -8.75
CA TYR A 60 -8.09 -13.65 -7.92
C TYR A 60 -6.72 -14.29 -8.22
N ASP A 61 -6.35 -14.34 -9.50
CA ASP A 61 -5.08 -14.95 -9.89
C ASP A 61 -3.93 -13.95 -9.82
N ASN A 62 -3.03 -14.19 -8.86
CA ASN A 62 -1.75 -13.51 -8.74
C ASN A 62 -0.74 -13.98 -9.81
N GLN A 63 -1.14 -14.24 -11.07
CA GLN A 63 -0.22 -14.74 -12.10
C GLN A 63 1.02 -13.87 -12.25
N ALA A 64 0.87 -12.55 -12.14
CA ALA A 64 1.99 -11.64 -12.16
C ALA A 64 3.00 -11.89 -11.01
N ALA A 65 2.55 -12.32 -9.83
CA ALA A 65 3.41 -12.73 -8.72
C ALA A 65 3.92 -14.18 -8.86
N LYS A 66 3.09 -15.10 -9.36
CA LYS A 66 3.45 -16.53 -9.58
C LYS A 66 4.48 -16.71 -10.70
N LYS A 67 4.30 -16.05 -11.86
CA LYS A 67 5.30 -16.01 -12.96
C LYS A 67 6.63 -15.41 -12.48
N ARG A 68 6.58 -14.40 -11.60
CA ARG A 68 7.78 -13.81 -10.99
C ARG A 68 8.50 -14.75 -10.04
N HIS A 69 7.77 -15.49 -9.20
CA HIS A 69 8.38 -16.47 -8.29
C HIS A 69 9.07 -17.59 -9.08
N ARG A 70 8.40 -18.14 -10.11
CA ARG A 70 8.96 -19.16 -11.00
C ARG A 70 10.23 -18.67 -11.70
N LYS A 71 10.24 -17.45 -12.26
CA LYS A 71 11.45 -16.89 -12.90
C LYS A 71 12.62 -16.67 -11.93
N ARG A 72 12.35 -16.30 -10.67
CA ARG A 72 13.40 -16.18 -9.63
C ARG A 72 13.95 -17.53 -9.19
N ARG A 73 13.11 -18.56 -9.08
CA ARG A 73 13.54 -19.93 -8.77
C ARG A 73 14.43 -20.51 -9.87
N ASN A 74 14.10 -20.24 -11.13
CA ASN A 74 14.92 -20.65 -12.28
C ASN A 74 16.27 -19.91 -12.37
N LEU A 75 16.39 -18.71 -11.77
CA LEU A 75 17.65 -17.96 -11.68
C LEU A 75 18.46 -18.28 -10.42
N GLY A 76 17.89 -19.04 -9.48
CA GLY A 76 18.51 -19.46 -8.22
C GLY A 76 18.68 -20.97 -8.09
N LEU A 77 18.58 -21.72 -9.20
CA LEU A 77 18.99 -23.12 -9.26
C LEU A 77 20.51 -23.16 -9.55
N PRO A 78 21.35 -23.57 -8.59
CA PRO A 78 22.77 -23.80 -8.81
C PRO A 78 22.89 -25.14 -9.56
N GLY A 79 22.82 -25.11 -10.89
CA GLY A 79 22.82 -26.36 -11.65
C GLY A 79 23.10 -26.23 -13.14
N LYS A 80 23.62 -25.08 -13.59
CA LYS A 80 24.21 -24.89 -14.94
C LYS A 80 25.36 -23.88 -14.85
N ALA A 81 26.24 -24.07 -13.87
CA ALA A 81 27.44 -23.25 -13.67
C ALA A 81 28.75 -24.03 -13.88
N ASN A 82 28.67 -25.24 -14.44
CA ASN A 82 29.83 -26.12 -14.65
C ASN A 82 30.08 -26.42 -16.13
N ASP A 83 29.88 -25.47 -17.04
CA ASP A 83 30.28 -25.69 -18.44
C ASP A 83 30.88 -24.46 -19.14
N ASP A 84 31.29 -23.44 -18.39
CA ASP A 84 31.96 -22.25 -18.94
C ASP A 84 33.21 -21.87 -18.12
N LEU A 85 33.93 -22.86 -17.56
CA LEU A 85 35.25 -22.66 -16.93
C LEU A 85 36.40 -22.65 -17.95
N ALA A 86 36.13 -22.22 -19.18
CA ALA A 86 37.14 -22.07 -20.22
C ALA A 86 36.88 -20.82 -21.07
N SER A 87 36.87 -19.65 -20.46
CA SER A 87 37.32 -18.41 -21.13
C SER A 87 37.52 -17.30 -20.12
N GLY A 88 38.78 -16.89 -19.97
CA GLY A 88 39.13 -15.67 -19.25
C GLY A 88 38.40 -14.48 -19.85
N SER A 89 37.61 -13.79 -19.03
CA SER A 89 37.23 -12.40 -19.28
C SER A 89 36.95 -11.72 -17.95
N GLU A 90 37.99 -11.06 -17.44
CA GLU A 90 37.88 -9.99 -16.46
C GLU A 90 37.12 -8.82 -17.11
N ASN A 91 35.79 -8.87 -17.15
CA ASN A 91 34.89 -7.72 -17.43
C ASN A 91 33.42 -8.20 -17.47
N LYS A 92 32.89 -8.73 -16.36
CA LYS A 92 31.44 -8.91 -16.22
C LYS A 92 30.86 -7.73 -15.46
N GLU A 93 30.45 -6.69 -16.18
CA GLU A 93 29.62 -5.63 -15.60
C GLU A 93 28.46 -6.24 -14.80
N PRO A 94 28.14 -5.70 -13.62
CA PRO A 94 27.05 -6.23 -12.82
C PRO A 94 25.74 -6.13 -13.61
N ARG A 95 25.12 -7.29 -13.89
CA ARG A 95 23.85 -7.40 -14.62
C ARG A 95 22.85 -6.37 -14.08
N LYS A 96 22.49 -5.38 -14.91
CA LYS A 96 21.61 -4.27 -14.52
C LYS A 96 20.29 -4.83 -13.99
N VAL A 97 20.07 -4.64 -12.69
CA VAL A 97 18.84 -5.05 -12.00
C VAL A 97 17.62 -4.44 -12.71
N PRO A 98 16.52 -5.19 -12.93
CA PRO A 98 15.36 -4.66 -13.65
C PRO A 98 14.83 -3.37 -13.00
N ARG A 99 14.43 -2.40 -13.84
CA ARG A 99 13.94 -1.06 -13.41
C ARG A 99 12.92 -1.10 -12.28
N ARG A 100 12.00 -2.07 -12.30
CA ARG A 100 10.98 -2.25 -11.25
C ARG A 100 11.56 -2.63 -9.89
N VAL A 101 12.59 -3.47 -9.86
CA VAL A 101 13.26 -3.88 -8.61
C VAL A 101 14.09 -2.72 -8.09
N ARG A 102 14.84 -2.03 -8.97
CA ARG A 102 15.59 -0.81 -8.63
C ARG A 102 14.68 0.25 -7.99
N ARG A 103 13.57 0.60 -8.66
CA ARG A 103 12.59 1.57 -8.13
C ARG A 103 11.95 1.13 -6.81
N ARG A 104 11.71 -0.17 -6.60
CA ARG A 104 11.15 -0.67 -5.34
C ARG A 104 12.12 -0.43 -4.18
N ILE A 105 13.41 -0.68 -4.41
CA ILE A 105 14.44 -0.46 -3.40
C ILE A 105 14.56 1.04 -3.14
N GLU A 106 14.69 1.84 -4.20
CA GLU A 106 14.80 3.31 -4.14
C GLU A 106 13.65 3.96 -3.37
N LEU A 107 12.40 3.56 -3.64
CA LEU A 107 11.23 4.08 -2.94
C LEU A 107 11.06 3.54 -1.51
N LYS A 108 11.78 2.48 -1.12
CA LYS A 108 11.80 1.97 0.25
C LYS A 108 12.89 2.61 1.10
N LYS A 109 13.87 3.28 0.49
CA LYS A 109 14.91 4.01 1.20
C LYS A 109 14.31 5.29 1.77
N ASN A 110 14.00 5.28 3.07
CA ASN A 110 13.81 6.49 3.85
C ASN A 110 15.06 6.65 4.71
N THR A 111 15.98 7.49 4.25
CA THR A 111 17.16 7.85 5.04
C THR A 111 16.71 8.53 6.33
N GLU A 112 17.40 8.25 7.44
CA GLU A 112 17.11 8.84 8.75
C GLU A 112 17.29 10.37 8.77
N PHE A 113 18.15 10.88 7.88
CA PHE A 113 18.44 12.29 7.71
C PHE A 113 18.28 12.70 6.25
N GLY A 114 17.78 13.92 6.03
CA GLY A 114 17.58 14.50 4.69
C GLY A 114 16.45 13.86 3.87
N PHE A 115 16.55 14.06 2.55
CA PHE A 115 15.56 13.63 1.55
C PHE A 115 16.15 12.56 0.62
N ALA A 116 15.32 11.64 0.15
CA ALA A 116 15.73 10.67 -0.85
C ALA A 116 15.78 11.35 -2.23
N THR A 117 16.92 11.26 -2.92
CA THR A 117 17.09 11.90 -4.23
C THR A 117 16.85 10.90 -5.36
N SER A 118 16.06 11.31 -6.35
CA SER A 118 15.87 10.59 -7.61
C SER A 118 17.13 10.71 -8.48
N GLY A 119 17.30 9.85 -9.49
CA GLY A 119 18.46 9.91 -10.39
C GLY A 119 18.62 11.21 -11.20
N ASP A 120 17.57 12.02 -11.29
CA ASP A 120 17.54 13.34 -11.92
C ASP A 120 17.81 14.50 -10.94
N GLY A 121 18.21 14.21 -9.71
CA GLY A 121 18.50 15.23 -8.69
C GLY A 121 17.25 15.75 -7.94
N THR A 122 16.03 15.37 -8.36
CA THR A 122 14.82 15.77 -7.64
C THR A 122 14.65 15.01 -6.33
N ARG A 123 14.44 15.76 -5.26
CA ARG A 123 14.28 15.26 -3.90
C ARG A 123 12.87 14.74 -3.65
N ARG A 124 12.75 13.71 -2.82
CA ARG A 124 11.49 13.11 -2.37
C ARG A 124 11.36 13.30 -0.87
N LEU A 125 10.18 13.77 -0.45
CA LEU A 125 9.79 13.82 0.95
C LEU A 125 9.72 12.40 1.53
N ARG A 126 9.86 12.26 2.84
CA ARG A 126 9.78 10.95 3.54
C ARG A 126 8.42 10.26 3.34
N THR A 127 7.38 11.06 3.15
CA THR A 127 5.99 10.67 2.89
C THR A 127 5.70 10.44 1.40
N HIS A 128 6.69 10.56 0.51
CA HIS A 128 6.50 10.57 -0.93
C HIS A 128 5.71 9.34 -1.45
N VAL A 129 5.99 8.14 -0.94
CA VAL A 129 5.27 6.92 -1.35
C VAL A 129 3.79 6.99 -0.98
N TRP A 130 3.46 7.61 0.17
CA TRP A 130 2.08 7.78 0.59
C TRP A 130 1.35 8.79 -0.30
N HIS A 131 1.98 9.92 -0.61
CA HIS A 131 1.42 10.93 -1.50
C HIS A 131 1.30 10.42 -2.93
N ALA A 132 2.33 9.80 -3.50
CA ALA A 132 2.32 9.27 -4.87
C ALA A 132 1.21 8.24 -5.12
N LYS A 133 0.80 7.50 -4.08
CA LYS A 133 -0.34 6.55 -4.17
C LYS A 133 -1.71 7.25 -4.23
N ARG A 134 -1.83 8.48 -3.74
CA ARG A 134 -3.11 9.18 -3.54
C ARG A 134 -3.29 10.42 -4.42
N PHE A 135 -2.18 11.06 -4.75
CA PHE A 135 -2.11 12.32 -5.46
C PHE A 135 -1.26 12.18 -6.72
N THR A 136 -1.58 13.01 -7.71
CA THR A 136 -0.72 13.31 -8.84
C THR A 136 0.49 14.06 -8.32
N MET A 137 1.68 13.50 -8.53
CA MET A 137 2.95 14.10 -8.12
C MET A 137 3.54 14.92 -9.25
N THR A 138 4.00 16.13 -8.96
CA THR A 138 4.72 17.00 -9.89
C THR A 138 6.09 17.36 -9.34
N LYS A 139 6.99 17.81 -10.23
CA LYS A 139 8.30 18.32 -9.84
C LYS A 139 8.18 19.83 -9.69
N LEU A 140 8.41 20.34 -8.49
CA LEU A 140 8.36 21.77 -8.16
C LEU A 140 9.54 22.08 -7.24
N TRP A 141 10.28 23.13 -7.55
CA TRP A 141 11.40 23.63 -6.73
C TRP A 141 12.42 22.55 -6.32
N GLY A 142 12.70 21.61 -7.23
CA GLY A 142 13.61 20.51 -6.97
C GLY A 142 13.05 19.36 -6.11
N PHE A 143 11.75 19.38 -5.77
CA PHE A 143 11.06 18.35 -5.01
C PHE A 143 9.93 17.68 -5.80
N HIS A 144 9.61 16.44 -5.44
CA HIS A 144 8.37 15.78 -5.85
C HIS A 144 7.24 16.10 -4.86
N LEU A 145 6.32 16.97 -5.26
CA LEU A 145 5.20 17.45 -4.44
C LEU A 145 3.84 16.97 -4.95
N PRO A 146 2.85 16.77 -4.06
CA PRO A 146 1.48 16.44 -4.45
C PRO A 146 0.76 17.69 -5.00
N LEU A 147 0.32 17.65 -6.26
CA LEU A 147 -0.45 18.75 -6.86
C LEU A 147 -1.95 18.63 -6.60
N GLY A 148 -2.48 17.40 -6.64
CA GLY A 148 -3.92 17.17 -6.53
C GLY A 148 -4.29 15.70 -6.54
N VAL A 149 -5.53 15.37 -6.18
CA VAL A 149 -6.03 13.98 -6.17
C VAL A 149 -6.07 13.44 -7.61
N HIS A 150 -5.77 12.15 -7.78
CA HIS A 150 -5.83 11.50 -9.10
C HIS A 150 -7.20 11.68 -9.79
N GLY A 151 -7.17 11.96 -11.09
CA GLY A 151 -8.36 12.14 -11.94
C GLY A 151 -9.12 13.45 -11.69
N ARG A 152 -10.44 13.47 -11.91
CA ARG A 152 -11.29 14.66 -11.63
C ARG A 152 -11.39 15.02 -10.14
N GLY A 153 -10.89 14.17 -9.24
CA GLY A 153 -10.90 14.42 -7.80
C GLY A 153 -12.30 14.74 -7.24
N ARG A 154 -12.34 15.58 -6.21
CA ARG A 154 -13.57 16.10 -5.59
C ARG A 154 -13.71 17.63 -5.69
N GLY A 155 -12.79 18.28 -6.40
CA GLY A 155 -12.69 19.74 -6.50
C GLY A 155 -12.32 20.45 -5.19
N SER A 156 -12.13 21.76 -5.29
CA SER A 156 -11.81 22.64 -4.16
C SER A 156 -12.93 22.71 -3.11
N ARG A 157 -14.20 22.60 -3.52
CA ARG A 157 -15.36 22.62 -2.60
C ARG A 157 -15.28 21.52 -1.54
N ALA A 158 -14.78 20.34 -1.89
CA ALA A 158 -14.58 19.28 -0.92
C ALA A 158 -13.52 19.66 0.11
N LEU A 159 -12.38 20.23 -0.33
CA LEU A 159 -11.31 20.68 0.56
C LEU A 159 -11.82 21.77 1.52
N LEU A 160 -12.54 22.78 1.00
CA LEU A 160 -13.14 23.84 1.80
C LEU A 160 -14.12 23.30 2.85
N LYS A 161 -14.94 22.30 2.48
CA LYS A 161 -15.81 21.62 3.42
C LYS A 161 -15.02 20.93 4.54
N TRP A 162 -13.93 20.23 4.21
CA TRP A 162 -13.06 19.61 5.21
C TRP A 162 -12.33 20.63 6.08
N TYR A 163 -11.99 21.80 5.53
CA TYR A 163 -11.38 22.88 6.28
C TYR A 163 -12.36 23.50 7.29
N ARG A 164 -13.64 23.62 6.92
CA ARG A 164 -14.69 24.17 7.79
C ARG A 164 -15.22 23.15 8.82
N ASP A 165 -15.52 21.92 8.38
CA ASP A 165 -16.25 20.92 9.17
C ASP A 165 -15.34 19.79 9.70
N GLY A 166 -14.02 19.87 9.49
CA GLY A 166 -13.09 18.78 9.81
C GLY A 166 -11.65 19.26 9.95
N ALA A 167 -10.69 18.43 9.53
CA ALA A 167 -9.27 18.74 9.59
C ALA A 167 -8.58 18.42 8.26
N VAL A 168 -7.62 19.28 7.90
CA VAL A 168 -6.76 19.12 6.72
C VAL A 168 -5.31 19.18 7.18
N VAL A 169 -4.51 18.19 6.76
CA VAL A 169 -3.07 18.14 7.04
C VAL A 169 -2.31 18.31 5.72
N HIS A 170 -1.38 19.27 5.71
CA HIS A 170 -0.45 19.52 4.61
C HIS A 170 0.95 19.10 5.02
N ASP A 171 1.67 18.42 4.12
CA ASP A 171 3.07 18.09 4.34
C ASP A 171 3.96 19.21 3.77
N ALA A 172 4.49 20.02 4.68
CA ALA A 172 5.34 21.17 4.38
C ALA A 172 6.83 20.87 4.63
N SER A 173 7.22 19.60 4.73
CA SER A 173 8.59 19.19 5.11
C SER A 173 9.68 19.64 4.12
N TYR A 174 9.33 20.21 2.97
CA TYR A 174 10.29 20.80 2.03
C TYR A 174 10.84 22.16 2.51
N HIS A 175 10.21 22.81 3.49
CA HIS A 175 10.79 23.99 4.12
C HIS A 175 12.02 23.59 4.94
N THR A 176 13.13 24.25 4.69
CA THR A 176 14.38 24.06 5.42
C THR A 176 14.60 25.30 6.30
N ALA A 177 14.78 25.10 7.60
CA ALA A 177 15.17 26.17 8.50
C ALA A 177 16.68 26.41 8.38
N VAL A 178 17.08 27.69 8.36
CA VAL A 178 18.48 28.10 8.45
C VAL A 178 18.70 28.60 9.88
N GLN A 179 19.56 27.91 10.62
CA GLN A 179 19.95 28.32 11.97
C GLN A 179 21.23 29.15 11.85
N LEU A 180 21.19 30.37 12.37
CA LEU A 180 22.34 31.27 12.46
C LEU A 180 22.78 31.32 13.92
N GLU A 181 24.06 31.06 14.16
CA GLU A 181 24.65 31.09 15.50
C GLU A 181 25.81 32.08 15.49
N GLY A 182 25.89 32.91 16.53
CA GLY A 182 26.90 33.94 16.64
C GLY A 182 26.65 34.88 17.81
N PRO A 183 27.62 35.76 18.13
CA PRO A 183 27.45 36.77 19.15
C PRO A 183 26.32 37.74 18.78
N GLU A 184 25.64 38.28 19.78
CA GLU A 184 24.54 39.25 19.59
C GLU A 184 24.96 40.43 18.69
N ALA A 185 26.17 40.95 18.88
CA ALA A 185 26.73 42.03 18.06
C ALA A 185 26.89 41.69 16.57
N GLY A 186 26.91 40.41 16.20
CA GLY A 186 27.09 39.93 14.82
C GLY A 186 25.81 39.51 14.11
N ILE A 187 24.68 39.36 14.83
CA ILE A 187 23.40 38.93 14.27
C ILE A 187 22.39 40.07 14.46
N HIS A 188 22.32 40.96 13.48
CA HIS A 188 21.37 42.06 13.49
C HIS A 188 20.20 41.75 12.55
N PHE A 189 18.98 41.70 13.10
CA PHE A 189 17.75 41.65 12.32
C PHE A 189 17.11 43.04 12.38
N SER A 190 17.25 43.82 11.30
CA SER A 190 16.44 45.04 11.13
C SER A 190 15.02 44.61 10.73
N VAL A 191 14.06 44.85 11.62
CA VAL A 191 12.61 44.65 11.38
C VAL A 191 12.06 45.81 10.57
#